data_AF-A0A662FUV6-F1
#
_entry.id   AF-A0A662FUV6-F1
#
_cell.length_a   1.000
_cell.length_b   1.000
_cell.length_c   1.000
_cell.angle_alpha   90.00
_cell.angle_beta   90.00
_cell.angle_gamma   90.00
#
_symmetry.space_group_name_H-M   'P 1'
#
loop_
_entity.id
_entity.type
_entity.pdbx_description
1 polymer ?
#
loop_
_entity_poly.entity_id
_entity_poly.type
_entity_poly.pdbx_seq_one_letter_code
_entity_poly.pdbx_strand_id
1 'polypeptide(L)'
;MHIIFTEEDYKKYPFLPEAIRLIEKAGLTLDDIGEGEIGLKILESAKKRVLDVIVNREYPDPVDDADLEVAYFVSSLIIISEIGDNFLAERYATVFSKKIGKFLEQELRRGSLSIRV
;
A
#
# COMPACT_ATOMS: atom_id res chain seq x y z
N MET A 1 23.54 6.14 -8.76
CA MET A 1 23.12 4.91 -8.06
C MET A 1 21.77 4.51 -8.65
N HIS A 2 21.68 3.38 -9.34
CA HIS A 2 20.41 2.87 -9.89
C HIS A 2 19.96 1.68 -9.05
N ILE A 3 18.94 1.91 -8.23
CA ILE A 3 18.23 0.85 -7.51
C ILE A 3 17.19 0.32 -8.49
N ILE A 4 17.15 -1.00 -8.69
CA ILE A 4 16.15 -1.68 -9.53
C ILE A 4 15.15 -2.31 -8.57
N PHE A 5 13.93 -1.78 -8.55
CA PHE A 5 12.83 -2.36 -7.78
C PHE A 5 12.11 -3.46 -8.58
N THR A 6 11.64 -4.46 -7.86
CA THR A 6 10.88 -5.60 -8.38
C THR A 6 9.41 -5.52 -7.93
N GLU A 7 8.55 -6.38 -8.48
CA GLU A 7 7.16 -6.50 -8.02
C GLU A 7 7.05 -6.82 -6.52
N GLU A 8 8.00 -7.59 -6.00
CA GLU A 8 8.09 -7.89 -4.56
C GLU A 8 8.30 -6.62 -3.72
N ASP A 9 9.06 -5.66 -4.25
CA ASP A 9 9.29 -4.39 -3.59
C ASP A 9 8.07 -3.48 -3.69
N TYR A 10 7.34 -3.49 -4.81
CA TYR A 10 6.13 -2.67 -4.97
C TYR A 10 5.01 -3.09 -4.03
N LYS A 11 4.91 -4.38 -3.69
CA LYS A 11 4.00 -4.88 -2.64
C LYS A 11 4.31 -4.29 -1.27
N LYS A 12 5.59 -4.22 -0.93
CA LYS A 12 6.05 -3.71 0.38
C LYS A 12 6.02 -2.19 0.43
N TYR A 13 6.29 -1.53 -0.70
CA TYR A 13 6.45 -0.09 -0.83
C TYR A 13 5.48 0.48 -1.88
N PRO A 14 4.16 0.38 -1.66
CA PRO A 14 3.15 0.80 -2.64
C PRO A 14 3.09 2.32 -2.83
N PHE A 15 3.80 3.09 -2.01
CA PHE A 15 3.96 4.54 -2.14
C PHE A 15 5.02 4.96 -3.15
N LEU A 16 5.81 4.02 -3.68
CA LEU A 16 6.84 4.37 -4.67
C LEU A 16 6.19 4.87 -5.97
N PRO A 17 6.73 5.92 -6.60
CA PRO A 17 6.23 6.39 -7.89
C PRO A 17 6.20 5.28 -8.95
N GLU A 18 7.19 4.39 -8.93
CA GLU A 18 7.27 3.20 -9.79
C GLU A 18 6.09 2.25 -9.59
N ALA A 19 5.66 2.06 -8.33
CA ALA A 19 4.53 1.20 -7.98
C ALA A 19 3.21 1.82 -8.42
N ILE A 20 3.02 3.13 -8.20
CA ILE A 20 1.81 3.85 -8.62
C ILE A 20 1.64 3.80 -10.15
N ARG A 21 2.74 3.86 -10.91
CA ARG A 21 2.73 3.72 -12.37
C ARG A 21 2.19 2.36 -12.86
N LEU A 22 2.11 1.33 -12.02
CA LEU A 22 1.48 0.05 -12.37
C LEU A 22 -0.03 0.23 -12.60
N ILE A 23 -0.69 0.95 -11.70
CA ILE A 23 -2.13 1.25 -11.80
C ILE A 23 -2.42 2.07 -13.06
N GLU A 24 -1.61 3.10 -13.32
CA GLU A 24 -1.76 3.94 -14.51
C GLU A 24 -1.68 3.12 -15.81
N LYS A 25 -0.75 2.15 -15.86
CA LYS A 25 -0.59 1.25 -17.02
C LYS A 25 -1.73 0.25 -17.18
N ALA A 26 -2.31 -0.19 -16.06
CA ALA A 26 -3.47 -1.08 -16.06
C ALA A 26 -4.75 -0.37 -16.52
N GLY A 27 -4.72 0.97 -16.68
CA GLY A 27 -5.88 1.77 -17.08
C GLY A 27 -6.92 1.92 -15.97
N LEU A 28 -6.56 1.58 -14.73
CA LEU A 28 -7.41 1.76 -13.56
C LEU A 28 -7.49 3.26 -13.21
N THR A 29 -8.68 3.81 -13.33
CA THR A 29 -9.00 5.20 -12.95
C THR A 29 -9.74 5.24 -11.61
N LEU A 30 -9.89 6.44 -11.04
CA LEU A 30 -10.73 6.63 -9.85
C LEU A 30 -12.19 6.24 -10.10
N ASP A 31 -12.68 6.45 -11.33
CA ASP A 31 -14.05 6.12 -11.70
C ASP A 31 -14.29 4.61 -11.71
N ASP A 32 -13.24 3.81 -11.96
CA ASP A 32 -13.31 2.35 -11.88
C ASP A 32 -13.35 1.83 -10.42
N ILE A 33 -13.04 2.69 -9.44
CA ILE A 33 -13.04 2.31 -8.02
C ILE A 33 -14.48 2.34 -7.49
N GLY A 34 -15.00 1.17 -7.15
CA GLY A 34 -16.40 1.00 -6.74
C GLY A 34 -17.34 0.60 -7.86
N GLU A 35 -16.83 0.49 -9.09
CA GLU A 35 -17.54 -0.08 -10.24
C GLU A 35 -17.01 -1.49 -10.57
N GLY A 36 -17.91 -2.35 -11.06
CA GLY A 36 -17.56 -3.73 -11.39
C GLY A 36 -17.10 -4.58 -10.20
N GLU A 37 -16.84 -5.86 -10.44
CA GLU A 37 -16.47 -6.81 -9.38
C GLU A 37 -15.09 -6.47 -8.76
N ILE A 38 -14.13 -6.10 -9.61
CA ILE A 38 -12.75 -5.79 -9.18
C ILE A 38 -12.72 -4.47 -8.41
N GLY A 39 -13.40 -3.42 -8.90
CA GLY A 39 -13.45 -2.12 -8.22
C GLY A 39 -14.15 -2.21 -6.86
N LEU A 40 -15.24 -2.97 -6.75
CA LEU A 40 -15.91 -3.23 -5.47
C LEU A 40 -15.01 -4.00 -4.49
N LYS A 41 -14.23 -4.98 -4.97
CA LYS A 41 -13.26 -5.71 -4.15
C LYS A 41 -12.13 -4.80 -3.66
N ILE A 42 -11.64 -3.89 -4.50
CA ILE A 42 -10.65 -2.87 -4.13
C ILE A 42 -11.21 -1.97 -3.03
N LEU A 43 -12.42 -1.45 -3.23
CA LEU A 43 -13.06 -0.55 -2.28
C LEU A 43 -13.28 -1.21 -0.91
N GLU A 44 -13.84 -2.43 -0.88
CA GLU A 44 -14.06 -3.14 0.39
C GLU A 44 -12.74 -3.53 1.08
N SER A 45 -11.71 -3.90 0.33
CA SER A 45 -10.38 -4.21 0.90
C SER A 45 -9.71 -2.96 1.48
N ALA A 46 -9.79 -1.84 0.78
CA ALA A 46 -9.28 -0.55 1.24
C ALA A 46 -10.01 -0.06 2.49
N LYS A 47 -11.33 -0.16 2.51
CA LYS A 47 -12.16 0.14 3.69
C LYS A 47 -11.79 -0.74 4.87
N LYS A 48 -11.65 -2.06 4.65
CA LYS A 48 -11.23 -3.00 5.69
C LYS A 48 -9.87 -2.63 6.27
N ARG A 49 -8.89 -2.26 5.42
CA ARG A 49 -7.56 -1.80 5.87
C ARG A 49 -7.64 -0.58 6.78
N VAL A 50 -8.42 0.42 6.39
CA VAL A 50 -8.63 1.63 7.22
C VAL A 50 -9.24 1.23 8.56
N LEU A 51 -10.25 0.36 8.58
CA LEU A 51 -10.87 -0.14 9.81
C LEU A 51 -9.92 -0.95 10.69
N ASP A 52 -9.12 -1.85 10.11
CA ASP A 52 -8.14 -2.65 10.84
C ASP A 52 -7.09 -1.77 11.53
N VAL A 53 -6.63 -0.71 10.86
CA VAL A 53 -5.73 0.29 11.45
C VAL A 53 -6.40 1.06 12.59
N ILE A 54 -7.66 1.45 12.41
CA ILE A 54 -8.41 2.21 13.43
C ILE A 54 -8.63 1.37 14.68
N VAL A 55 -9.11 0.14 14.50
CA VAL A 55 -9.62 -0.75 15.55
C VAL A 55 -8.48 -1.57 16.16
N ASN A 56 -7.71 -2.24 15.32
CA ASN A 56 -6.71 -3.23 15.73
C ASN A 56 -5.29 -2.63 15.83
N ARG A 57 -5.08 -1.41 15.33
CA ARG A 57 -3.75 -0.76 15.24
C ARG A 57 -2.73 -1.59 14.46
N GLU A 58 -3.22 -2.31 13.46
CA GLU A 58 -2.42 -3.20 12.63
C GLU A 58 -2.62 -2.89 11.15
N TYR A 59 -1.52 -2.94 10.40
CA TYR A 59 -1.55 -2.89 8.94
C TYR A 59 -1.35 -4.31 8.41
N PRO A 60 -2.26 -4.82 7.54
CA PRO A 60 -2.19 -6.19 7.07
C PRO A 60 -0.92 -6.47 6.27
N ASP A 61 -0.59 -7.75 6.10
CA ASP A 61 0.45 -8.13 5.14
C ASP A 61 0.03 -7.80 3.70
N PRO A 62 0.98 -7.46 2.82
CA PRO A 62 0.73 -7.27 1.41
C PRO A 62 0.14 -8.53 0.76
N VAL A 63 -0.76 -8.34 -0.21
CA VAL A 63 -1.23 -9.44 -1.05
C VAL A 63 -0.18 -9.81 -2.10
N ASP A 64 -0.30 -11.00 -2.70
CA ASP A 64 0.69 -11.51 -3.65
C ASP A 64 0.76 -10.73 -4.98
N ASP A 65 -0.33 -10.06 -5.34
CA ASP A 65 -0.47 -9.27 -6.56
C ASP A 65 -0.08 -7.80 -6.29
N ALA A 66 0.98 -7.33 -6.94
CA ALA A 66 1.50 -5.99 -6.73
C ALA A 66 0.52 -4.90 -7.18
N ASP A 67 -0.15 -5.06 -8.32
CA ASP A 67 -1.09 -4.07 -8.85
C ASP A 67 -2.26 -3.89 -7.89
N LEU A 68 -2.76 -5.02 -7.37
CA LEU A 68 -3.86 -5.05 -6.41
C LEU A 68 -3.45 -4.45 -5.06
N GLU A 69 -2.24 -4.73 -4.58
CA GLU A 69 -1.70 -4.16 -3.34
C GLU A 69 -1.57 -2.63 -3.42
N VAL A 70 -1.05 -2.12 -4.54
CA VAL A 70 -0.93 -0.69 -4.78
C VAL A 70 -2.33 -0.07 -4.88
N ALA A 71 -3.28 -0.72 -5.55
CA ALA A 71 -4.65 -0.23 -5.67
C ALA A 71 -5.32 -0.11 -4.30
N TYR A 72 -5.20 -1.14 -3.45
CA TYR A 72 -5.72 -1.10 -2.09
C TYR A 72 -5.11 0.04 -1.26
N PHE A 73 -3.79 0.27 -1.40
CA PHE A 73 -3.11 1.37 -0.72
C PHE A 73 -3.63 2.74 -1.16
N VAL A 74 -3.67 3.00 -2.48
CA VAL A 74 -4.15 4.27 -3.02
C VAL A 74 -5.61 4.52 -2.65
N SER A 75 -6.48 3.52 -2.77
CA SER A 75 -7.87 3.61 -2.34
C SER A 75 -8.02 3.88 -0.85
N SER A 76 -7.17 3.30 0.01
CA SER A 76 -7.18 3.63 1.45
C SER A 76 -6.83 5.09 1.69
N LEU A 77 -5.85 5.66 0.97
CA LEU A 77 -5.50 7.07 1.09
C LEU A 77 -6.64 7.99 0.65
N ILE A 78 -7.34 7.65 -0.43
CA ILE A 78 -8.52 8.39 -0.90
C ILE A 78 -9.63 8.35 0.14
N ILE A 79 -9.94 7.18 0.70
CA ILE A 79 -10.94 7.06 1.77
C ILE A 79 -10.56 7.97 2.96
N ILE A 80 -9.29 7.95 3.37
CA ILE A 80 -8.82 8.77 4.49
C ILE A 80 -8.92 10.27 4.17
N SER A 81 -8.56 10.68 2.94
CA SER A 81 -8.64 12.08 2.53
C SER A 81 -10.08 12.58 2.51
N GLU A 82 -11.02 11.77 2.02
CA GLU A 82 -12.45 12.12 1.97
C GLU A 82 -13.09 12.16 3.36
N ILE A 83 -12.63 11.35 4.32
CA ILE A 83 -13.11 11.41 5.71
C ILE A 83 -12.72 12.75 6.37
N GLY A 84 -11.56 13.31 6.04
CA GLY A 84 -11.11 14.60 6.56
C GLY A 84 -10.73 14.61 8.05
N ASP A 85 -10.50 13.44 8.66
CA ASP A 85 -10.06 13.31 10.06
C ASP A 85 -8.53 13.22 10.14
N ASN A 86 -7.90 14.28 10.63
CA ASN A 86 -6.44 14.35 10.78
C ASN A 86 -5.90 13.29 11.75
N PHE A 87 -6.63 12.98 12.82
CA PHE A 87 -6.18 11.99 13.80
C PHE A 87 -6.24 10.57 13.23
N LEU A 88 -7.23 10.28 12.39
CA LEU A 88 -7.27 9.06 11.59
C LEU A 88 -6.05 8.98 10.65
N ALA A 89 -5.78 10.06 9.90
CA ALA A 89 -4.67 10.11 8.96
C ALA A 89 -3.31 9.87 9.67
N GLU A 90 -3.07 10.56 10.78
CA GLU A 90 -1.86 10.38 11.60
C GLU A 90 -1.71 8.95 12.12
N ARG A 91 -2.81 8.37 12.61
CA ARG A 91 -2.82 6.98 13.09
C ARG A 91 -2.46 6.02 11.97
N TYR A 92 -3.06 6.19 10.79
CA TYR A 92 -2.78 5.34 9.64
C TYR A 92 -1.34 5.44 9.19
N ALA A 93 -0.82 6.66 9.02
CA ALA A 93 0.57 6.90 8.68
C ALA A 93 1.52 6.27 9.70
N THR A 94 1.22 6.36 11.00
CA THR A 94 2.03 5.78 12.06
C THR A 94 2.08 4.25 12.00
N VAL A 95 0.93 3.59 11.86
CA VAL A 95 0.85 2.12 11.81
C VAL A 95 1.50 1.61 10.54
N PHE A 96 1.25 2.25 9.39
CA PHE A 96 1.88 1.92 8.12
C PHE A 96 3.41 2.09 8.19
N SER A 97 3.91 3.20 8.71
CA SER A 97 5.35 3.45 8.85
C SER A 97 6.04 2.39 9.71
N LYS A 98 5.39 1.91 10.78
CA LYS A 98 5.89 0.80 11.59
C LYS A 98 5.95 -0.51 10.80
N LYS A 99 4.99 -0.76 9.90
CA LYS A 99 5.00 -1.94 9.01
C LYS A 99 6.19 -1.88 8.04
N ILE A 100 6.40 -0.73 7.40
CA ILE A 100 7.53 -0.49 6.50
C ILE A 100 8.87 -0.67 7.23
N GLY A 101 8.99 -0.12 8.45
CA GLY A 101 10.18 -0.30 9.28
C GLY A 101 10.50 -1.77 9.53
N LYS A 102 9.49 -2.61 9.80
CA LYS A 102 9.69 -4.06 9.96
C LYS A 102 10.20 -4.73 8.69
N PHE A 103 9.72 -4.34 7.50
CA PHE A 103 10.24 -4.88 6.24
C PHE A 103 11.72 -4.53 6.04
N LEU A 104 12.08 -3.27 6.26
CA LEU A 104 13.47 -2.80 6.15
C LEU A 104 14.39 -3.52 7.15
N GLU A 105 13.95 -3.69 8.40
CA GLU A 105 14.71 -4.45 9.41
C GLU A 105 14.93 -5.91 8.99
N GLN A 106 13.93 -6.55 8.40
CA GLN A 106 14.05 -7.93 7.92
C GLN A 106 15.03 -8.04 6.75
N GLU A 107 15.02 -7.10 5.82
CA GLU A 107 15.92 -7.07 4.67
C GLU A 107 17.37 -6.81 5.08
N LEU A 108 17.57 -5.88 6.02
CA LEU A 108 18.85 -5.65 6.69
C LEU A 108 19.40 -6.93 7.31
N ARG A 109 18.57 -7.64 8.10
CA ARG A 109 18.96 -8.90 8.78
C ARG A 109 19.28 -10.04 7.82
N ARG A 110 18.55 -10.14 6.71
CA ARG A 110 18.77 -11.18 5.69
C ARG A 110 20.01 -10.92 4.82
N GLY A 111 20.71 -9.78 5.00
CA GLY A 111 21.75 -9.34 4.07
C GLY A 111 21.23 -9.21 2.63
N SER A 112 19.90 -9.13 2.48
CA SER A 112 19.18 -9.11 1.21
C SER A 112 18.70 -7.72 0.86
N LEU A 113 19.25 -6.71 1.53
CA LEU A 113 19.57 -5.51 0.80
C LEU A 113 20.43 -5.97 -0.37
N SER A 114 19.91 -5.89 -1.59
CA SER A 114 20.73 -5.90 -2.80
C SER A 114 21.59 -4.63 -2.83
N ILE A 115 22.36 -4.43 -1.77
CA ILE A 115 23.42 -3.46 -1.60
C ILE A 115 24.67 -4.32 -1.64
N ARG A 116 25.09 -4.65 -2.85
CA ARG A 116 26.49 -4.99 -3.07
C ARG A 116 27.25 -3.67 -3.00
N VAL A 117 28.01 -3.51 -1.92
CA VAL A 117 28.98 -2.40 -1.73
C VAL A 117 30.11 -2.53 -2.75
#